data_AF-A0AAW0KMS4-F1
#
_entry.id   AF-A0AAW0KMS4-F1
#
_cell.length_a   1.000
_cell.length_b   1.000
_cell.length_c   1.000
_cell.angle_alpha   90.00
_cell.angle_beta   90.00
_cell.angle_gamma   90.00
#
_symmetry.space_group_name_H-M   'P 1'
#
loop_
_entity.id
_entity.type
_entity.pdbx_description
1 polymer ?
#
loop_
_entity_poly.entity_id
_entity_poly.type
_entity_poly.pdbx_seq_one_letter_code
_entity_poly.pdbx_strand_id
1 'polypeptide(L)'
;MENESEMLNIVVQNPGDSSSGSTDEWLNSIMNDGCNSAINQRARPQIQKVPEMLREIKSNEKCYDPLVVSIGPYHHGSPGLQLVEKHKIPMTQQYVMESGKGIDVVYSKVVEVAGLQENAMLRDQHKSLTMRHLLE
;
A
#
# COMPACT_ATOMS: atom_id res chain seq x y z
N MET A 1 51.23 21.04 -40.66
CA MET A 1 50.83 21.03 -39.23
C MET A 1 49.33 21.12 -39.25
N GLU A 2 48.71 19.97 -38.97
CA GLU A 2 47.29 19.70 -39.12
C GLU A 2 46.49 20.52 -38.11
N ASN A 3 45.35 21.04 -38.57
CA ASN A 3 44.36 21.74 -37.77
C ASN A 3 43.48 20.69 -37.07
N GLU A 4 43.88 20.27 -35.88
CA GLU A 4 43.00 19.47 -35.03
C GLU A 4 41.81 20.34 -34.62
N SER A 5 40.69 20.12 -35.32
CA SER A 5 39.40 20.66 -34.94
C SER A 5 38.99 19.95 -33.66
N GLU A 6 39.14 20.61 -32.51
CA GLU A 6 38.61 20.15 -31.24
C GLU A 6 37.09 19.98 -31.37
N MET A 7 36.67 18.74 -31.64
CA MET A 7 35.27 18.36 -31.68
C MET A 7 34.74 18.43 -30.25
N LEU A 8 34.00 19.49 -29.97
CA LEU A 8 33.30 19.66 -28.70
C LEU A 8 32.27 18.55 -28.52
N ASN A 9 32.56 17.57 -27.67
CA ASN A 9 31.59 16.59 -27.23
C ASN A 9 30.59 17.26 -26.29
N ILE A 10 29.49 17.75 -26.86
CA ILE A 10 28.31 18.13 -26.09
C ILE A 10 27.66 16.84 -25.61
N VAL A 11 27.99 16.43 -24.40
CA VAL A 11 27.21 15.42 -23.67
C VAL A 11 25.88 16.09 -23.33
N VAL A 12 24.86 15.81 -24.13
CA VAL A 12 23.47 16.12 -23.78
C VAL A 12 23.11 15.23 -22.60
N GLN A 13 23.18 15.78 -21.39
CA GLN A 13 22.52 15.17 -20.24
C GLN A 13 21.02 15.23 -20.52
N ASN A 14 20.42 14.08 -20.82
CA ASN A 14 18.97 13.96 -20.78
C ASN A 14 18.53 14.27 -19.34
N PRO A 15 17.69 15.29 -19.08
CA PRO A 15 17.19 15.60 -17.74
C PRO A 15 16.10 14.61 -17.29
N GLY A 16 16.26 13.32 -17.63
CA GLY A 16 15.29 12.25 -17.37
C GLY A 16 15.79 11.14 -16.44
N ASP A 17 17.09 11.04 -16.18
CA ASP A 17 17.67 10.01 -15.31
C ASP A 17 17.95 10.52 -13.90
N SER A 18 17.04 11.34 -13.36
CA SER A 18 16.88 11.35 -11.92
C SER A 18 16.20 10.04 -11.55
N SER A 19 17.00 9.06 -11.17
CA SER A 19 16.61 8.05 -10.19
C SER A 19 16.13 8.81 -8.94
N SER A 20 14.91 9.32 -9.02
CA SER A 20 14.19 9.93 -7.91
C SER A 20 13.77 8.78 -7.02
N GLY A 21 14.76 8.19 -6.34
CA GLY A 21 14.51 7.32 -5.22
C GLY A 21 13.56 8.07 -4.29
N SER A 22 12.52 7.38 -3.82
CA SER A 22 11.57 7.96 -2.90
C SER A 22 12.32 8.56 -1.71
N THR A 23 11.99 9.77 -1.26
CA THR A 23 12.59 10.31 -0.02
C THR A 23 12.19 9.50 1.22
N ASP A 24 11.16 8.66 1.10
CA ASP A 24 10.73 7.75 2.15
C ASP A 24 11.60 6.48 2.14
N GLU A 25 12.43 6.34 3.18
CA GLU A 25 13.32 5.20 3.40
C GLU A 25 12.56 3.86 3.45
N TRP A 26 11.32 3.85 3.95
CA TRP A 26 10.51 2.64 4.01
C TRP A 26 10.05 2.20 2.61
N LEU A 27 9.66 3.14 1.74
CA LEU A 27 9.31 2.83 0.35
C LEU A 27 10.51 2.33 -0.45
N ASN A 28 11.70 2.89 -0.20
CA ASN A 28 12.93 2.39 -0.80
C ASN A 28 13.28 0.98 -0.32
N SER A 29 13.05 0.68 0.96
CA SER A 29 13.26 -0.67 1.50
C SER A 29 12.40 -1.72 0.79
N ILE A 30 11.17 -1.38 0.35
CA ILE A 30 10.32 -2.28 -0.44
C ILE A 30 10.96 -2.64 -1.79
N MET A 31 11.71 -1.71 -2.39
CA MET A 31 12.36 -1.94 -3.70
C MET A 31 13.75 -2.58 -3.58
N ASN A 32 14.49 -2.31 -2.50
CA ASN A 32 15.89 -2.69 -2.38
C ASN A 32 16.13 -4.03 -1.67
N ASP A 33 15.29 -4.44 -0.70
CA ASP A 33 15.54 -5.66 0.09
C ASP A 33 14.25 -6.36 0.55
N GLY A 34 14.22 -7.69 0.42
CA GLY A 34 13.16 -8.53 1.00
C GLY A 34 13.14 -8.44 2.53
N CYS A 35 12.29 -7.57 3.05
CA CYS A 35 11.84 -7.41 4.44
C CYS A 35 12.88 -7.64 5.56
N ASN A 36 13.41 -6.56 6.16
CA ASN A 36 13.85 -6.53 7.57
C ASN A 36 13.98 -5.10 8.16
N SER A 37 13.10 -4.16 7.78
CA SER A 37 13.06 -2.85 8.44
C SER A 37 11.84 -2.74 9.35
N ALA A 38 12.10 -2.65 10.66
CA ALA A 38 11.10 -2.35 11.67
C ALA A 38 10.45 -1.00 11.36
N ILE A 39 9.14 -1.03 11.09
CA ILE A 39 8.38 0.16 10.74
C ILE A 39 8.14 0.97 12.03
N ASN A 40 8.76 2.15 12.14
CA ASN A 40 8.38 3.14 13.15
C ASN A 40 6.92 3.55 12.87
N GLN A 41 5.99 3.03 13.68
CA GLN A 41 4.56 3.16 13.48
C GLN A 41 4.12 4.62 13.73
N ARG A 42 4.01 5.42 12.67
CA ARG A 42 2.99 6.49 12.68
C ARG A 42 1.64 5.80 12.85
N ALA A 43 0.79 6.32 13.73
CA ALA A 43 -0.55 5.80 13.98
C ALA A 43 -1.35 5.80 12.66
N ARG A 44 -1.35 4.65 11.99
CA ARG A 44 -2.14 4.39 10.79
C ARG A 44 -3.56 4.05 11.22
N PRO A 45 -4.58 4.45 10.45
CA PRO A 45 -5.94 3.94 10.63
C PRO A 45 -5.89 2.40 10.64
N GLN A 46 -6.23 1.80 11.77
CA GLN A 46 -6.32 0.35 11.86
C GLN A 46 -7.69 -0.05 11.30
N ILE A 47 -7.68 -0.94 10.30
CA ILE A 47 -8.88 -1.66 9.89
C ILE A 47 -9.41 -2.35 11.15
N GLN A 48 -10.61 -1.97 11.57
CA GLN A 48 -11.24 -2.50 12.77
C GLN A 48 -11.43 -4.01 12.62
N LYS A 49 -11.13 -4.77 13.68
CA LYS A 49 -11.47 -6.19 13.72
C LYS A 49 -12.98 -6.32 13.77
N VAL A 50 -13.51 -7.39 13.16
CA VAL A 50 -14.91 -7.77 13.36
C VAL A 50 -15.12 -8.02 14.86
N PRO A 51 -16.11 -7.36 15.50
CA PRO A 51 -16.42 -7.54 16.91
C PRO A 51 -16.58 -9.03 17.29
N GLU A 52 -16.08 -9.40 18.47
CA GLU A 52 -16.07 -10.79 18.94
C GLU A 52 -17.47 -11.40 19.00
N MET A 53 -18.46 -10.60 19.43
CA MET A 53 -19.87 -10.99 19.45
C MET A 53 -20.39 -11.51 18.10
N LEU A 54 -19.89 -10.99 16.98
CA LEU A 54 -20.29 -11.46 15.64
C LEU A 54 -19.56 -12.73 15.22
N ARG A 55 -18.32 -12.91 15.71
CA ARG A 55 -17.47 -14.08 15.46
C ARG A 55 -17.91 -15.30 16.27
N GLU A 56 -18.44 -15.11 17.48
CA GLU A 56 -18.95 -16.17 18.35
C GLU A 56 -20.25 -16.82 17.86
N ILE A 57 -20.94 -16.19 16.91
CA ILE A 57 -22.11 -16.77 16.26
C ILE A 57 -21.65 -17.98 15.42
N LYS A 58 -22.07 -19.19 15.82
CA LYS A 58 -21.64 -20.46 15.18
C LYS A 58 -21.81 -20.50 13.66
N SER A 59 -22.84 -19.87 13.12
CA SER A 59 -23.05 -19.80 11.67
C SER A 59 -22.00 -18.97 10.93
N ASN A 60 -21.27 -18.10 11.64
CA ASN A 60 -20.34 -17.12 11.09
C ASN A 60 -18.86 -17.46 11.37
N GLU A 61 -18.57 -18.57 12.04
CA GLU A 61 -17.23 -18.93 12.52
C GLU A 61 -16.15 -18.85 11.43
N LYS A 62 -16.52 -19.12 10.18
CA LYS A 62 -15.60 -19.12 9.01
C LYS A 62 -15.78 -17.93 8.06
N CYS A 63 -16.58 -16.94 8.43
CA CYS A 63 -16.96 -15.85 7.53
C CYS A 63 -15.99 -14.66 7.55
N TYR A 64 -15.18 -14.54 8.61
CA TYR A 64 -14.39 -13.32 8.87
C TYR A 64 -12.88 -13.50 8.77
N ASP A 65 -12.43 -14.72 8.51
CA ASP A 65 -11.02 -15.02 8.25
C ASP A 65 -10.87 -15.37 6.77
N PRO A 66 -9.91 -14.75 6.06
CA PRO A 66 -9.70 -15.00 4.65
C PRO A 66 -9.20 -16.42 4.46
N LEU A 67 -9.66 -17.04 3.37
CA LEU A 67 -9.33 -18.43 3.05
C LEU A 67 -8.03 -18.56 2.25
N VAL A 68 -7.67 -17.54 1.47
CA VAL A 68 -6.56 -17.61 0.50
C VAL A 68 -5.62 -16.40 0.59
N VAL A 69 -6.16 -15.18 0.60
CA VAL A 69 -5.36 -13.95 0.62
C VAL A 69 -5.92 -12.93 1.61
N SER A 70 -5.03 -12.35 2.43
CA SER A 70 -5.35 -11.18 3.25
C SER A 70 -4.79 -9.92 2.61
N ILE A 71 -5.70 -9.00 2.27
CA ILE A 71 -5.40 -7.66 1.74
C ILE A 71 -5.41 -6.70 2.94
N GLY A 72 -4.43 -6.83 3.84
CA GLY A 72 -4.33 -5.99 5.02
C GLY A 72 -3.49 -6.59 6.15
N PRO A 73 -3.13 -5.77 7.16
CA PRO A 73 -2.26 -6.17 8.26
C PRO A 73 -2.94 -7.10 9.27
N TYR A 74 -4.27 -7.21 9.24
CA TYR A 74 -5.03 -7.90 10.29
C TYR A 74 -4.73 -9.40 10.38
N HIS A 75 -4.59 -10.10 9.25
CA HIS A 75 -4.22 -11.53 9.21
C HIS A 75 -2.75 -11.77 8.87
N HIS A 76 -1.87 -10.82 9.20
CA HIS A 76 -0.44 -11.00 9.00
C HIS A 76 0.08 -12.18 9.83
N GLY A 77 0.86 -13.07 9.19
CA GLY A 77 1.47 -14.22 9.84
C GLY A 77 0.55 -15.42 10.08
N SER A 78 -0.73 -15.35 9.71
CA SER A 78 -1.66 -16.47 9.86
C SER A 78 -1.18 -17.69 9.05
N PRO A 79 -1.06 -18.90 9.65
CA PRO A 79 -0.43 -20.06 9.00
C PRO A 79 -0.98 -20.40 7.62
N GLY A 80 -2.31 -20.28 7.43
CA GLY A 80 -2.97 -20.57 6.15
C GLY A 80 -2.70 -19.54 5.04
N LEU A 81 -2.13 -18.38 5.36
CA LEU A 81 -1.97 -17.25 4.42
C LEU A 81 -0.51 -16.96 4.07
N GLN A 82 0.46 -17.58 4.76
CA GLN A 82 1.89 -17.33 4.60
C GLN A 82 2.35 -17.55 3.15
N LEU A 83 1.74 -18.53 2.46
CA LEU A 83 2.05 -18.83 1.06
C LEU A 83 1.80 -17.65 0.13
N VAL A 84 0.73 -16.89 0.33
CA VAL A 84 0.42 -15.71 -0.50
C VAL A 84 1.07 -14.46 0.08
N GLU A 85 1.26 -14.41 1.40
CA GLU A 85 1.93 -13.30 2.08
C GLU A 85 3.35 -13.03 1.57
N LYS A 86 4.15 -14.09 1.32
CA LYS A 86 5.50 -13.95 0.75
C LYS A 86 5.53 -13.28 -0.64
N HIS A 87 4.40 -13.25 -1.35
CA HIS A 87 4.31 -12.65 -2.68
C HIS A 87 3.88 -11.18 -2.65
N LYS A 88 3.50 -10.61 -1.49
CA LYS A 88 3.07 -9.21 -1.39
C LYS A 88 4.16 -8.23 -1.86
N ILE A 89 5.41 -8.43 -1.44
CA ILE A 89 6.54 -7.58 -1.84
C ILE A 89 6.91 -7.80 -3.32
N PRO A 90 7.16 -9.03 -3.80
CA PRO A 90 7.44 -9.26 -5.23
C PRO A 90 6.37 -8.74 -6.17
N MET A 91 5.08 -8.92 -5.85
CA MET A 91 3.98 -8.40 -6.67
C MET A 91 3.97 -6.88 -6.70
N THR A 92 4.27 -6.23 -5.57
CA THR A 92 4.38 -4.76 -5.50
C THR A 92 5.53 -4.27 -6.36
N GLN A 93 6.72 -4.88 -6.24
CA GLN A 93 7.89 -4.56 -7.04
C GLN A 93 7.61 -4.74 -8.53
N GLN A 94 7.04 -5.89 -8.91
CA GLN A 94 6.66 -6.17 -10.30
C GLN A 94 5.68 -5.13 -10.85
N TYR A 95 4.63 -4.80 -10.09
CA TYR A 95 3.68 -3.77 -10.49
C TYR A 95 4.35 -2.41 -10.69
N VAL A 96 5.25 -2.00 -9.79
CA VAL A 96 5.99 -0.74 -9.91
C VAL A 96 6.84 -0.74 -11.19
N MET A 97 7.60 -1.81 -11.43
CA MET A 97 8.41 -1.97 -12.64
C MET A 97 7.57 -1.92 -13.93
N GLU A 98 6.46 -2.66 -13.98
CA GLU A 98 5.57 -2.70 -15.15
C GLU A 98 4.82 -1.38 -15.37
N SER A 99 4.54 -0.63 -14.31
CA SER A 99 3.84 0.64 -14.39
C SER A 99 4.70 1.78 -14.96
N GLY A 100 6.03 1.65 -14.93
CA GLY A 100 6.97 2.73 -15.27
C GLY A 100 6.92 3.94 -14.32
N LYS A 101 6.29 3.80 -13.14
CA LYS A 101 6.12 4.87 -12.15
C LYS A 101 7.01 4.62 -10.93
N GLY A 102 7.38 5.69 -10.23
CA GLY A 102 8.04 5.59 -8.92
C GLY A 102 7.13 4.97 -7.85
N ILE A 103 7.74 4.27 -6.89
CA ILE A 103 7.03 3.63 -5.76
C ILE A 103 6.24 4.64 -4.92
N ASP A 104 6.73 5.88 -4.82
CA ASP A 104 6.08 7.02 -4.19
C ASP A 104 4.75 7.41 -4.88
N VAL A 105 4.76 7.46 -6.22
CA VAL A 105 3.56 7.75 -7.03
C VAL A 105 2.53 6.63 -6.88
N VAL A 106 2.98 5.37 -6.92
CA VAL A 106 2.12 4.20 -6.71
C VAL A 106 1.52 4.24 -5.30
N TYR A 107 2.34 4.47 -4.27
CA TYR A 107 1.90 4.53 -2.88
C TYR A 107 0.91 5.67 -2.63
N SER A 108 1.19 6.87 -3.18
CA SER A 108 0.27 8.01 -3.13
C SER A 108 -1.13 7.66 -3.63
N LYS A 109 -1.23 6.91 -4.73
CA LYS A 109 -2.51 6.48 -5.27
C LYS A 109 -3.23 5.47 -4.38
N VAL A 110 -2.50 4.55 -3.76
CA VAL A 110 -3.07 3.62 -2.78
C VAL A 110 -3.61 4.39 -1.56
N VAL A 111 -2.88 5.38 -1.06
CA VAL A 111 -3.32 6.24 0.04
C VAL A 111 -4.56 7.05 -0.34
N GLU A 112 -4.61 7.61 -1.54
CA GLU A 112 -5.78 8.33 -2.05
C GLU A 112 -7.03 7.44 -2.03
N VAL A 113 -6.93 6.22 -2.59
CA VAL A 113 -8.05 5.27 -2.64
C VAL A 113 -8.44 4.77 -1.24
N ALA A 114 -7.47 4.46 -0.38
CA ALA A 114 -7.72 4.00 0.98
C ALA A 114 -8.34 5.10 1.86
N GLY A 115 -7.89 6.35 1.72
CA GLY A 115 -8.43 7.50 2.46
C GLY A 115 -9.86 7.87 2.07
N LEU A 116 -10.30 7.56 0.85
CA LEU A 116 -11.71 7.68 0.47
C LEU A 116 -12.60 6.75 1.29
N GLN A 117 -12.09 5.59 1.71
CA GLN A 117 -12.82 4.61 2.49
C GLN A 117 -13.06 5.07 3.94
N GLU A 118 -12.09 5.79 4.53
CA GLU A 118 -12.22 6.41 5.86
C GLU A 118 -13.33 7.49 5.87
N ASN A 119 -13.39 8.33 4.84
CA ASN A 119 -14.47 9.30 4.66
C ASN A 119 -15.84 8.65 4.41
N ALA A 120 -15.88 7.52 3.71
CA ALA A 120 -17.12 6.78 3.49
C ALA A 120 -17.65 6.14 4.78
N MET A 121 -16.77 5.60 5.64
CA MET A 121 -17.14 5.05 6.95
C MET A 121 -17.64 6.13 7.92
N LEU A 122 -17.03 7.32 7.94
CA LEU A 122 -17.50 8.45 8.75
C LEU A 122 -18.88 8.95 8.32
N ARG A 123 -19.19 8.89 7.01
CA ARG A 123 -20.54 9.21 6.49
C ARG A 123 -21.59 8.17 6.86
N ASP A 124 -21.20 6.93 7.13
CA ASP A 124 -22.14 5.87 7.53
C ASP A 124 -22.56 5.97 9.00
N GLN A 125 -21.63 6.39 9.88
CA GLN A 125 -21.94 6.68 11.29
C GLN A 125 -22.96 7.82 11.44
N HIS A 126 -22.91 8.85 10.58
CA HIS A 126 -23.88 9.94 10.61
C HIS A 126 -25.25 9.57 10.05
N LYS A 127 -25.37 8.61 9.13
CA LYS A 127 -26.68 8.15 8.62
C LYS A 127 -27.42 7.25 9.61
N SER A 128 -26.69 6.43 10.37
CA SER A 128 -27.25 5.56 11.42
C SER A 128 -27.94 6.35 12.54
N LEU A 129 -27.41 7.54 12.87
CA LEU A 129 -28.00 8.45 13.85
C LEU A 129 -29.18 9.27 13.28
N THR A 130 -29.12 9.68 12.01
CA THR A 130 -30.20 10.49 11.39
C THR A 130 -31.48 9.67 11.12
N MET A 131 -31.39 8.36 10.86
CA MET A 131 -32.57 7.50 10.69
C MET A 131 -33.32 7.16 11.98
N ARG A 132 -32.77 7.51 13.16
CA ARG A 132 -33.44 7.28 14.46
C ARG A 132 -34.30 8.47 14.92
N HIS A 133 -34.31 9.58 14.17
CA HIS A 133 -35.12 10.77 14.48
C HIS A 133 -36.24 11.04 13.44
N LEU A 134 -36.42 10.13 12.47
CA LEU A 134 -37.47 10.20 11.45
C LEU A 134 -38.54 9.11 11.62
N LEU A 135 -38.48 8.36 12.74
CA LEU A 135 -39.44 7.30 13.11
C LEU A 135 -39.88 7.40 14.58
N GLU A 136 -39.92 8.62 15.12
CA GLU A 136 -40.83 9.04 16.19
C GLU A 136 -41.73 10.16 15.62
#